data_AF-A0A6V7VS05-F1
#
_entry.id   AF-A0A6V7VS05-F1
#
_cell.length_a   1.000
_cell.length_b   1.000
_cell.length_c   1.000
_cell.angle_alpha   90.00
_cell.angle_beta   90.00
_cell.angle_gamma   90.00
#
_symmetry.space_group_name_H-M   'P 1'
#
loop_
_entity.id
_entity.type
_entity.pdbx_description
1 polymer ?
#
loop_
_entity_poly.entity_id
_entity_poly.type
_entity_poly.pdbx_seq_one_letter_code
_entity_poly.pdbx_strand_id
1 'polypeptide(L)'
;MQEFAMEIGVKFDIIVDDGGHGNDQIIKSFKALFPFLNENGGIYVVEDLHTAYWNCCGGTGIVSNGSITDPGTLPGSSINFLKDLVDEVNFVGANTGLGSTKNVPRELRQNMSEYARHIESLHFYNSICFITKKP
;
A
#
# COMPACT_ATOMS: atom_id res chain seq x y z
N MET A 1 5.98 0.02 17.16
CA MET A 1 6.47 -0.16 15.77
C MET A 1 7.43 0.95 15.36
N GLN A 2 7.03 2.23 15.39
CA GLN A 2 7.95 3.33 15.06
C GLN A 2 9.14 3.42 16.02
N GLU A 3 8.92 3.26 17.33
CA GLU A 3 10.01 3.25 18.33
C GLU A 3 11.06 2.17 18.02
N PHE A 4 10.63 0.94 17.76
CA PHE A 4 11.50 -0.16 17.36
C PHE A 4 12.27 0.14 16.06
N ALA A 5 11.59 0.67 15.04
CA ALA A 5 12.23 1.04 13.79
C ALA A 5 13.26 2.17 13.96
N MET A 6 13.01 3.11 14.88
CA MET A 6 13.96 4.17 15.24
C MET A 6 15.16 3.63 16.05
N GLU A 7 14.91 2.69 16.97
CA GLU A 7 15.95 2.07 17.81
C GLU A 7 16.97 1.29 16.98
N ILE A 8 16.52 0.57 15.94
CA ILE A 8 17.40 -0.16 15.03
C ILE A 8 18.32 0.79 14.24
N GLY A 9 17.91 2.04 14.02
CA GLY A 9 18.75 3.09 13.41
C GLY A 9 19.11 2.88 11.94
N VAL A 10 18.61 1.81 11.29
CA VAL A 10 18.81 1.52 9.86
C VAL A 10 17.48 1.43 9.12
N LYS A 11 17.51 1.69 7.81
CA LYS A 11 16.37 1.45 6.93
C LYS A 11 16.27 -0.03 6.58
N PHE A 12 15.07 -0.55 6.46
CA PHE A 12 14.82 -1.95 6.10
C PHE A 12 14.78 -2.10 4.58
N ASP A 13 15.47 -3.08 4.02
CA ASP A 13 15.35 -3.40 2.60
C ASP A 13 14.00 -4.05 2.29
N ILE A 14 13.49 -4.88 3.21
CA ILE A 14 12.22 -5.56 3.09
C ILE A 14 11.47 -5.47 4.42
N ILE A 15 10.18 -5.14 4.37
CA ILE A 15 9.24 -5.23 5.48
C ILE A 15 8.10 -6.14 5.03
N VAL A 16 7.77 -7.15 5.82
CA VAL A 16 6.65 -8.07 5.56
C VAL A 16 5.60 -7.90 6.65
N ASP A 17 4.38 -7.58 6.23
CA ASP A 17 3.22 -7.47 7.09
C ASP A 17 2.36 -8.72 6.96
N ASP A 18 2.64 -9.67 7.86
CA ASP A 18 1.91 -10.92 8.07
C ASP A 18 1.34 -10.94 9.51
N GLY A 19 0.78 -9.80 9.92
CA GLY A 19 0.32 -9.54 11.28
C GLY A 19 -1.11 -10.03 11.55
N GLY A 20 -1.91 -9.23 12.26
CA GLY A 20 -3.28 -9.64 12.65
C GLY A 20 -4.33 -9.60 11.53
N HIS A 21 -3.94 -9.29 10.30
CA HIS A 21 -4.75 -9.23 9.06
C HIS A 21 -6.01 -8.32 9.11
N GLY A 22 -6.24 -7.59 10.19
CA GLY A 22 -7.31 -6.60 10.26
C GLY A 22 -7.01 -5.43 9.31
N ASN A 23 -8.02 -4.97 8.56
CA ASN A 23 -7.86 -3.87 7.60
C ASN A 23 -7.19 -2.62 8.22
N ASP A 24 -7.64 -2.20 9.40
CA ASP A 24 -7.05 -1.06 10.13
C ASP A 24 -5.61 -1.33 10.61
N GLN A 25 -5.29 -2.57 10.98
CA GLN A 25 -3.94 -2.95 11.40
C GLN A 25 -2.96 -2.87 10.23
N ILE A 26 -3.32 -3.45 9.08
CA ILE A 26 -2.52 -3.40 7.86
C ILE A 26 -2.26 -1.94 7.46
N ILE A 27 -3.31 -1.11 7.40
CA ILE A 27 -3.18 0.29 6.99
C ILE A 27 -2.30 1.07 7.97
N LYS A 28 -2.50 0.90 9.28
CA LYS A 28 -1.69 1.57 10.31
C LYS A 28 -0.23 1.12 10.28
N SER A 29 0.01 -0.18 10.13
CA SER A 29 1.33 -0.78 10.01
C SER A 29 2.07 -0.22 8.79
N PHE A 30 1.43 -0.25 7.61
CA PHE A 30 1.99 0.33 6.39
C PHE A 30 2.36 1.80 6.57
N LYS A 31 1.43 2.64 7.04
CA LYS A 31 1.68 4.07 7.26
C LYS A 31 2.81 4.33 8.26
N ALA A 32 2.90 3.51 9.31
CA ALA A 32 3.92 3.66 10.34
C ALA A 32 5.31 3.21 9.88
N LEU A 33 5.40 2.17 9.07
CA LEU A 33 6.65 1.48 8.74
C LEU A 33 7.19 1.83 7.34
N PHE A 34 6.33 2.22 6.40
CA PHE A 34 6.75 2.63 5.05
C PHE A 34 7.84 3.71 5.05
N PRO A 35 7.84 4.73 5.94
CA PRO A 35 8.94 5.70 6.02
C PRO A 35 10.30 5.08 6.37
N PHE A 36 10.33 3.92 7.03
CA PHE A 36 11.56 3.22 7.44
C PHE A 36 12.07 2.22 6.40
N LEU A 37 11.34 2.01 5.31
CA LEU A 37 11.79 1.21 4.20
C LEU A 37 12.88 1.94 3.39
N ASN A 38 13.89 1.21 2.91
CA ASN A 38 15.01 1.73 2.15
C ASN A 38 14.52 2.50 0.91
N GLU A 39 15.00 3.73 0.75
CA GLU A 39 14.65 4.56 -0.40
C GLU A 39 15.18 3.95 -1.70
N ASN A 40 16.28 3.22 -1.66
CA ASN A 40 16.89 2.60 -2.84
C ASN A 40 16.25 1.25 -3.19
N GLY A 41 14.94 1.25 -3.49
CA GLY A 41 14.24 0.06 -3.98
C GLY A 41 13.75 -0.90 -2.90
N GLY A 42 13.61 -0.45 -1.66
CA GLY A 42 13.05 -1.29 -0.59
C GLY A 42 11.61 -1.73 -0.90
N ILE A 43 11.22 -2.88 -0.34
CA ILE A 43 9.95 -3.56 -0.64
C ILE A 43 9.10 -3.72 0.63
N TYR A 44 7.87 -3.22 0.61
CA TYR A 44 6.85 -3.53 1.61
C TYR A 44 5.94 -4.63 1.06
N VAL A 45 5.75 -5.69 1.83
CA VAL A 45 4.90 -6.83 1.47
C VAL A 45 3.69 -6.85 2.40
N VAL A 46 2.50 -7.02 1.83
CA VAL A 46 1.27 -7.25 2.59
C VAL A 46 0.75 -8.63 2.25
N GLU A 47 0.70 -9.52 3.25
CA GLU A 47 0.16 -10.87 3.10
C GLU A 47 -1.34 -10.93 3.47
N ASP A 48 -1.98 -12.07 3.18
CA ASP A 48 -3.36 -12.37 3.57
C ASP A 48 -4.42 -11.31 3.22
N LEU A 49 -4.28 -10.66 2.07
CA LEU A 49 -5.23 -9.67 1.57
C LEU A 49 -6.65 -10.21 1.32
N HIS A 50 -6.83 -11.52 1.19
CA HIS A 50 -8.17 -12.13 1.10
C HIS A 50 -9.03 -11.83 2.34
N THR A 51 -8.42 -11.58 3.50
CA THR A 51 -9.12 -11.20 4.74
C THR A 51 -9.85 -9.87 4.62
N ALA A 52 -9.44 -8.99 3.69
CA ALA A 52 -10.10 -7.73 3.41
C ALA A 52 -11.58 -7.90 2.99
N TYR A 53 -11.92 -9.09 2.47
CA TYR A 53 -13.26 -9.45 2.04
C TYR A 53 -14.10 -10.09 3.15
N TRP A 54 -13.50 -10.50 4.28
CA TRP A 54 -14.21 -11.13 5.39
C TRP A 54 -15.05 -10.12 6.19
N ASN A 55 -16.26 -10.51 6.58
CA ASN A 55 -17.14 -9.70 7.43
C ASN A 55 -16.46 -9.25 8.75
N CYS A 56 -15.71 -10.15 9.40
CA CYS A 56 -15.05 -9.84 10.68
C CYS A 56 -13.96 -8.76 10.54
N CYS A 57 -13.46 -8.56 9.32
CA CYS A 57 -12.44 -7.55 9.02
C CYS A 57 -13.06 -6.29 8.38
N GLY A 58 -14.37 -6.23 8.13
CA GLY A 58 -15.05 -5.11 7.47
C GLY A 58 -15.18 -5.24 5.95
N GLY A 59 -15.05 -6.44 5.40
CA GLY A 59 -15.44 -6.77 4.03
C GLY A 59 -16.92 -7.18 3.92
N THR A 60 -17.41 -7.32 2.69
CA THR A 60 -18.78 -7.80 2.41
C THR A 60 -18.80 -9.08 1.57
N GLY A 61 -17.62 -9.63 1.25
CA GLY A 61 -17.47 -10.85 0.48
C GLY A 61 -17.84 -12.07 1.34
N ILE A 62 -19.06 -12.57 1.16
CA ILE A 62 -19.52 -13.81 1.79
C ILE A 62 -19.86 -14.81 0.70
N VAL A 63 -19.52 -16.07 0.93
CA VAL A 63 -20.15 -17.20 0.26
C VAL A 63 -21.57 -17.33 0.80
N SER A 64 -22.55 -16.67 0.19
CA SER A 64 -23.96 -16.90 0.53
C SER A 64 -24.48 -18.06 -0.32
N ASN A 65 -24.94 -19.14 0.33
CA ASN A 65 -25.48 -20.33 -0.33
C ASN A 65 -24.58 -20.93 -1.44
N GLY A 66 -23.25 -20.96 -1.20
CA GLY A 66 -22.29 -21.53 -2.16
C GLY A 66 -22.02 -20.66 -3.40
N SER A 67 -22.64 -19.48 -3.51
CA SER A 67 -22.36 -18.52 -4.57
C SER A 67 -21.44 -17.42 -4.05
N ILE A 68 -20.37 -17.13 -4.79
CA ILE A 68 -19.57 -15.92 -4.60
C ILE A 68 -20.45 -14.75 -5.08
N THR A 69 -21.10 -14.06 -4.14
CA THR A 69 -21.68 -12.75 -4.45
C THR A 69 -20.54 -11.75 -4.57
N ASP A 70 -20.75 -10.69 -5.37
CA ASP A 70 -19.83 -9.58 -5.66
C ASP A 70 -18.70 -9.43 -4.61
N PRO A 71 -17.40 -9.53 -5.00
CA PRO A 71 -16.27 -9.37 -4.10
C PRO A 71 -16.17 -7.91 -3.63
N GLY A 72 -17.10 -7.52 -2.78
CA GLY A 72 -17.20 -6.20 -2.20
C GLY A 72 -16.24 -6.05 -1.03
N THR A 73 -15.51 -4.94 -1.05
CA THR A 73 -14.78 -4.44 0.10
C THR A 73 -15.34 -3.07 0.45
N LEU A 74 -15.41 -2.73 1.73
CA LEU A 74 -15.89 -1.42 2.14
C LEU A 74 -14.79 -0.35 1.96
N PRO A 75 -15.16 0.93 1.77
CA PRO A 75 -14.22 2.04 1.89
C PRO A 75 -13.40 1.92 3.18
N GLY A 76 -12.09 2.15 3.10
CA GLY A 76 -11.17 1.97 4.23
C GLY A 76 -10.70 0.54 4.49
N SER A 77 -11.05 -0.43 3.63
CA SER A 77 -10.38 -1.74 3.61
C SER A 77 -8.94 -1.62 3.10
N SER A 78 -8.10 -2.60 3.43
CA SER A 78 -6.73 -2.71 2.93
C SER A 78 -6.68 -2.78 1.40
N ILE A 79 -7.59 -3.52 0.76
CA ILE A 79 -7.71 -3.55 -0.71
C ILE A 79 -8.04 -2.17 -1.29
N ASN A 80 -8.99 -1.43 -0.72
CA ASN A 80 -9.29 -0.08 -1.22
C ASN A 80 -8.13 0.88 -0.96
N PHE A 81 -7.48 0.80 0.19
CA PHE A 81 -6.25 1.55 0.45
C PHE A 81 -5.17 1.26 -0.59
N LEU A 82 -4.95 -0.02 -0.95
CA LEU A 82 -3.98 -0.40 -1.98
C LEU A 82 -4.40 0.07 -3.38
N LYS A 83 -5.71 0.15 -3.69
CA LYS A 83 -6.21 0.78 -4.92
C LYS A 83 -5.95 2.29 -4.93
N ASP A 84 -6.13 2.97 -3.80
CA ASP A 84 -5.79 4.39 -3.69
C ASP A 84 -4.28 4.60 -3.99
N LEU A 85 -3.41 3.68 -3.58
CA LEU A 85 -1.98 3.73 -3.94
C LEU A 85 -1.73 3.53 -5.44
N VAL A 86 -2.57 2.77 -6.15
CA VAL A 86 -2.50 2.68 -7.63
C VAL A 86 -2.79 4.04 -8.26
N ASP A 87 -3.78 4.77 -7.73
CA ASP A 87 -4.06 6.14 -8.18
C ASP A 87 -2.87 7.06 -7.88
N GLU A 88 -2.25 6.98 -6.70
CA GLU A 88 -1.06 7.77 -6.35
C GLU A 88 0.11 7.57 -7.34
N VAL A 89 0.32 6.33 -7.81
CA VAL A 89 1.38 6.03 -8.80
C VAL A 89 1.08 6.61 -10.18
N ASN A 90 -0.20 6.68 -10.59
CA ASN A 90 -0.58 7.00 -11.96
C ASN A 90 -1.11 8.44 -12.16
N PHE A 91 -1.71 9.04 -11.13
CA PHE A 91 -2.44 10.31 -11.24
C PHE A 91 -1.53 11.52 -11.53
N VAL A 92 -0.23 11.38 -11.29
CA VAL A 92 0.79 12.38 -11.63
C VAL A 92 0.74 12.75 -13.11
N GLY A 93 0.58 11.75 -13.98
CA GLY A 93 0.51 11.95 -15.43
C GLY A 93 -0.70 12.76 -15.85
N ALA A 94 -1.84 12.58 -15.16
CA ALA A 94 -3.07 13.33 -15.44
C ALA A 94 -2.92 14.83 -15.17
N ASN A 95 -2.13 15.22 -14.17
CA ASN A 95 -1.97 16.63 -13.78
C ASN A 95 -0.81 17.35 -14.49
N THR A 96 0.18 16.60 -14.97
CA THR A 96 1.44 17.18 -15.48
C THR A 96 1.69 16.88 -16.95
N GLY A 97 0.96 15.92 -17.54
CA GLY A 97 1.26 15.35 -18.85
C GLY A 97 2.52 14.47 -18.86
N LEU A 98 3.14 14.22 -17.70
CA LEU A 98 4.39 13.48 -17.57
C LEU A 98 4.14 12.13 -16.89
N GLY A 99 4.44 11.04 -17.59
CA GLY A 99 4.27 9.67 -17.07
C GLY A 99 5.27 9.27 -15.98
N SER A 100 6.12 10.18 -15.50
CA SER A 100 7.08 9.90 -14.43
C SER A 100 7.28 11.09 -13.52
N THR A 101 7.25 10.83 -12.21
CA THR A 101 7.55 11.84 -11.19
C THR A 101 8.94 12.43 -11.33
N LYS A 102 9.90 11.70 -11.93
CA LYS A 102 11.27 12.19 -12.19
C LYS A 102 11.29 13.37 -13.16
N ASN A 103 10.29 13.48 -14.02
CA ASN A 103 10.17 14.58 -14.99
C ASN A 103 9.39 15.78 -14.43
N VAL A 104 8.63 15.60 -13.34
CA VAL A 104 7.84 16.67 -12.73
C VAL A 104 8.75 17.73 -12.10
N PRO A 105 8.52 19.05 -12.32
CA PRO A 105 9.28 20.12 -11.67
C PRO A 105 9.33 19.96 -10.14
N ARG A 106 10.47 20.29 -9.53
CA ARG A 106 10.72 20.06 -8.09
C ARG A 106 9.67 20.71 -7.19
N GLU A 107 9.23 21.91 -7.54
CA GLU A 107 8.22 22.69 -6.81
C GLU A 107 6.87 21.97 -6.78
N LEU A 108 6.43 21.43 -7.92
CA LEU A 108 5.19 20.65 -8.02
C LEU A 108 5.34 19.29 -7.32
N ARG A 109 6.53 18.68 -7.39
CA ARG A 109 6.81 17.42 -6.71
C ARG A 109 6.66 17.53 -5.19
N GLN A 110 7.02 18.67 -4.59
CA GLN A 110 6.87 18.89 -3.15
C GLN A 110 5.40 18.92 -2.67
N ASN A 111 4.46 19.24 -3.57
CA ASN A 111 3.03 19.25 -3.26
C ASN A 111 2.37 17.87 -3.41
N MET A 112 3.12 16.86 -3.86
CA MET A 112 2.63 15.50 -4.02
C MET A 112 2.66 14.73 -2.70
N SER A 113 1.73 13.77 -2.57
CA SER A 113 1.74 12.82 -1.46
C SER A 113 3.09 12.09 -1.35
N GLU A 114 3.40 11.60 -0.15
CA GLU A 114 4.58 10.76 0.05
C GLU A 114 4.52 9.48 -0.81
N TYR A 115 3.34 8.92 -1.03
CA TYR A 115 3.17 7.69 -1.82
C TYR A 115 3.46 7.93 -3.29
N ALA A 116 2.90 8.97 -3.91
CA ALA A 116 3.19 9.31 -5.31
C ALA A 116 4.68 9.62 -5.52
N ARG A 117 5.32 10.26 -4.53
CA ARG A 117 6.76 10.57 -4.60
C ARG A 117 7.64 9.33 -4.48
N HIS A 118 7.28 8.37 -3.62
CA HIS A 118 8.19 7.31 -3.21
C HIS A 118 7.82 5.91 -3.70
N ILE A 119 6.59 5.63 -4.13
CA ILE A 119 6.20 4.30 -4.64
C ILE A 119 6.46 4.22 -6.15
N GLU A 120 7.29 3.26 -6.56
CA GLU A 120 7.55 2.93 -7.96
C GLU A 120 6.46 2.01 -8.53
N SER A 121 6.12 0.94 -7.82
CA SER A 121 5.21 -0.09 -8.32
C SER A 121 4.45 -0.80 -7.21
N LEU A 122 3.30 -1.36 -7.59
CA LEU A 122 2.54 -2.32 -6.82
C LEU A 122 2.37 -3.59 -7.65
N HIS A 123 2.67 -4.75 -7.07
CA HIS A 123 2.52 -6.05 -7.72
C HIS A 123 1.55 -6.90 -6.89
N PHE A 124 0.37 -7.15 -7.46
CA PHE A 124 -0.63 -8.01 -6.84
C PHE A 124 -0.49 -9.45 -7.32
N TYR A 125 -0.53 -10.37 -6.38
CA TYR A 125 -0.69 -11.80 -6.61
C TYR A 125 -1.84 -12.31 -5.75
N ASN A 126 -2.10 -13.62 -5.79
CA ASN A 126 -3.17 -14.21 -4.99
C ASN A 126 -2.91 -13.94 -3.49
N SER A 127 -3.74 -13.07 -2.91
CA SER A 127 -3.71 -12.68 -1.50
C SER A 127 -2.41 -12.03 -0.99
N ILE A 128 -1.59 -11.47 -1.86
CA ILE A 128 -0.34 -10.80 -1.46
C ILE A 128 -0.02 -9.63 -2.39
N CYS A 129 0.51 -8.54 -1.83
CA CYS A 129 0.93 -7.37 -2.60
C CYS A 129 2.35 -6.94 -2.22
N PHE A 130 3.17 -6.66 -3.25
CA PHE A 130 4.51 -6.11 -3.11
C PHE A 130 4.51 -4.66 -3.55
N ILE A 131 5.00 -3.76 -2.70
CA ILE A 131 5.04 -2.31 -2.92
C ILE A 131 6.51 -1.88 -2.90
N THR A 132 7.02 -1.42 -4.04
CA THR A 132 8.44 -1.12 -4.23
C THR A 132 8.69 0.39 -4.19
N LYS A 133 9.73 0.83 -3.49
CA LYS A 133 10.15 2.24 -3.50
C LYS A 133 10.95 2.64 -4.74
N LYS A 134 10.87 3.92 -5.11
CA LYS A 134 11.68 4.51 -6.20
C LYS A 134 13.14 4.65 -5.78
N PRO A 135 14.09 4.16 -6.56
CA PRO A 135 15.51 4.48 -6.37
C PRO A 135 15.83 5.94 -6.73
#